data_AF-A0A9E6CZI3-F1
#
_entry.id   AF-A0A9E6CZI3-F1
#
_cell.length_a   1.000
_cell.length_b   1.000
_cell.length_c   1.000
_cell.angle_alpha   90.00
_cell.angle_beta   90.00
_cell.angle_gamma   90.00
#
_symmetry.space_group_name_H-M   'P 1'
#
loop_
_entity.id
_entity.type
_entity.pdbx_description
1 polymer ?
#
loop_
_entity_poly.entity_id
_entity_poly.type
_entity_poly.pdbx_seq_one_letter_code
_entity_poly.pdbx_strand_id
1 'polypeptide(L)'
;MAQFYRDGQYLAVTRTPLDITINERTKTVNAPDRLFMEVQAIRGADQEAVVTVNNLRNVIHGPEHVLSRSNIKVDDEGMTWDYQAKHGLYSKFKWAGS
;
A
#
# COMPACT_ATOMS: atom_id res chain seq x y z
N MET A 1 7.72 1.28 -27.02
CA MET A 1 6.56 0.37 -27.10
C MET A 1 5.71 0.60 -25.87
N ALA A 2 4.41 0.82 -26.02
CA ALA A 2 3.51 1.05 -24.89
C ALA A 2 3.36 -0.24 -24.08
N GLN A 3 3.52 -0.17 -22.75
CA GLN A 3 3.48 -1.29 -21.79
C GLN A 3 2.18 -2.13 -21.80
N PHE A 4 1.18 -1.72 -22.58
CA PHE A 4 -0.16 -2.31 -22.61
C PHE A 4 -0.42 -3.18 -23.85
N TYR A 5 0.62 -3.61 -24.56
CA TYR A 5 0.47 -4.50 -25.72
C TYR A 5 1.37 -5.73 -25.57
N ARG A 6 0.78 -6.92 -25.76
CA ARG A 6 1.49 -8.22 -25.85
C ARG A 6 1.08 -8.87 -27.18
N ASP A 7 2.07 -9.25 -27.99
CA ASP A 7 1.87 -9.86 -29.32
C ASP A 7 0.95 -9.06 -30.27
N GLY A 8 1.04 -7.72 -30.20
CA GLY A 8 0.22 -6.82 -31.04
C GLY A 8 -1.23 -6.67 -30.59
N GLN A 9 -1.64 -7.37 -29.53
CA GLN A 9 -2.96 -7.20 -28.90
C GLN A 9 -2.87 -6.23 -27.72
N TYR A 10 -3.86 -5.36 -27.60
CA TYR A 10 -4.03 -4.54 -26.40
C TYR A 10 -4.31 -5.47 -25.22
N LEU A 11 -3.44 -5.46 -24.21
CA LEU A 11 -3.70 -6.09 -22.93
C LEU A 11 -4.90 -5.35 -22.32
N ALA A 12 -6.06 -5.98 -22.40
CA ALA A 12 -7.26 -5.48 -21.74
C ALA A 12 -6.93 -5.31 -20.25
N VAL A 13 -7.08 -4.08 -19.74
CA VAL A 13 -6.96 -3.80 -18.30
C VAL A 13 -7.87 -4.76 -17.55
N THR A 14 -7.28 -5.73 -16.85
CA THR A 14 -8.02 -6.71 -16.05
C THR A 14 -8.35 -6.09 -14.70
N ARG A 15 -9.63 -6.14 -14.33
CA ARG A 15 -10.07 -5.73 -12.99
C ARG A 15 -9.76 -6.84 -12.01
N THR A 16 -8.98 -6.52 -10.98
CA THR A 16 -8.67 -7.45 -9.89
C THR A 16 -9.36 -6.97 -8.62
N PRO A 17 -10.24 -7.78 -7.99
CA PRO A 17 -10.83 -7.42 -6.70
C PRO A 17 -9.75 -7.38 -5.62
N LEU A 18 -9.89 -6.42 -4.70
CA LEU A 18 -9.01 -6.29 -3.54
C LEU A 18 -9.77 -6.63 -2.27
N ASP A 19 -9.26 -7.59 -1.53
CA ASP A 19 -9.69 -7.89 -0.16
C ASP A 19 -8.93 -6.97 0.80
N ILE A 20 -9.65 -6.00 1.37
CA ILE A 20 -9.06 -4.97 2.24
C ILE A 20 -9.58 -5.16 3.66
N THR A 21 -8.65 -5.31 4.61
CA THR A 21 -8.95 -5.26 6.05
C THR A 21 -8.32 -4.03 6.67
N ILE A 22 -9.11 -3.24 7.37
CA ILE A 22 -8.63 -2.06 8.10
C ILE A 22 -8.95 -2.23 9.58
N ASN A 23 -8.03 -2.83 10.31
CA ASN A 23 -8.09 -2.88 11.77
C ASN A 23 -7.33 -1.67 12.35
N GLU A 24 -7.38 -1.53 13.68
CA GLU A 24 -6.72 -0.42 14.38
C GLU A 24 -5.22 -0.37 14.06
N ARG A 25 -4.50 -1.46 14.35
CA ARG A 25 -3.04 -1.52 14.22
C ARG A 25 -2.55 -2.17 12.93
N THR A 26 -3.35 -3.05 12.33
CA THR A 26 -2.98 -3.81 11.13
C THR A 26 -3.91 -3.46 9.99
N LYS A 27 -3.35 -3.29 8.80
CA LYS A 27 -4.10 -3.14 7.56
C LYS A 27 -3.56 -4.10 6.54
N THR A 28 -4.45 -4.76 5.82
CA THR A 28 -4.07 -5.71 4.77
C THR A 28 -4.76 -5.35 3.46
N VAL A 29 -4.05 -5.55 2.37
CA VAL A 29 -4.60 -5.57 1.02
C VAL A 29 -4.17 -6.88 0.38
N ASN A 30 -5.12 -7.63 -0.13
CA ASN A 30 -4.85 -8.90 -0.79
C ASN A 30 -5.58 -8.95 -2.13
N ALA A 31 -4.89 -9.45 -3.15
CA ALA A 31 -5.50 -9.96 -4.37
C ALA A 31 -4.91 -11.36 -4.58
N PRO A 32 -5.74 -12.42 -4.59
CA PRO A 32 -5.26 -13.78 -4.76
C PRO A 32 -4.27 -13.91 -5.91
N ASP A 33 -3.17 -14.60 -5.62
CA ASP A 33 -2.08 -14.92 -6.55
C ASP A 33 -1.31 -13.73 -7.16
N ARG A 34 -1.62 -12.48 -6.79
CA ARG A 34 -0.99 -11.28 -7.39
C ARG A 34 -0.38 -10.32 -6.39
N LEU A 35 -1.07 -10.05 -5.29
CA LEU A 35 -0.72 -8.98 -4.38
C LEU A 35 -1.03 -9.41 -2.95
N PHE A 36 -0.05 -9.25 -2.08
CA PHE A 36 -0.23 -9.21 -0.65
C PHE A 36 0.49 -7.98 -0.10
N MET A 37 -0.20 -7.23 0.74
CA MET A 37 0.38 -6.17 1.54
C MET A 37 -0.19 -6.25 2.94
N GLU A 38 0.70 -6.17 3.92
CA GLU A 38 0.35 -5.95 5.32
C GLU A 38 1.17 -4.77 5.84
N VAL A 39 0.50 -3.85 6.53
CA VAL A 39 1.16 -2.83 7.33
C VAL A 39 0.71 -2.95 8.78
N GLN A 40 1.67 -2.84 9.70
CA GLN A 40 1.44 -2.86 11.13
C GLN A 40 2.03 -1.61 11.78
N ALA A 41 1.19 -0.79 12.41
CA ALA A 41 1.62 0.44 13.06
C ALA A 41 2.61 0.17 14.20
N ILE A 42 3.66 0.99 14.25
CA ILE A 42 4.65 1.01 15.33
C ILE A 42 4.06 1.79 16.51
N ARG A 43 4.19 1.24 17.72
CA ARG A 43 3.77 1.91 18.96
C ARG A 43 4.83 2.86 19.47
N GLY A 44 4.38 3.95 20.09
CA GLY A 44 5.22 4.86 20.85
C GLY A 44 5.79 4.20 22.11
N ALA A 45 6.61 4.96 22.83
CA ALA A 45 7.20 4.49 24.08
C ALA A 45 6.14 4.16 25.15
N ASP A 46 5.00 4.84 25.10
CA ASP A 46 3.83 4.62 25.97
C ASP A 46 3.12 3.28 25.72
N GLN A 47 3.46 2.56 24.64
CA GLN A 47 2.77 1.35 24.20
C GLN A 47 1.27 1.53 23.95
N GLU A 48 0.76 2.76 23.86
CA GLU A 48 -0.65 3.03 23.62
C GLU A 48 -0.84 3.75 22.29
N ALA A 49 -0.11 4.84 22.09
CA ALA A 49 -0.17 5.63 20.87
C ALA A 49 0.62 4.97 19.73
N VAL A 50 0.23 5.29 18.49
CA VAL A 50 1.05 4.97 17.31
C VAL A 50 2.02 6.10 17.03
N VAL A 51 3.19 5.77 16.46
CA VAL A 51 4.16 6.79 16.06
C VAL A 51 3.66 7.49 14.80
N THR A 52 3.59 8.82 14.84
CA THR A 52 3.19 9.63 13.70
C THR A 52 4.31 10.55 13.21
N VAL A 53 4.32 10.82 11.91
CA VAL A 53 5.11 11.87 11.26
C VAL A 53 4.14 12.86 10.65
N ASN A 54 4.27 14.11 11.08
CA ASN A 54 3.49 15.24 10.58
C ASN A 54 4.33 16.10 9.64
N ASN A 55 3.65 16.83 8.75
CA ASN A 55 4.27 17.85 7.90
C ASN A 55 5.33 17.34 6.91
N LEU A 56 5.14 16.13 6.38
CA LEU A 56 5.80 15.73 5.14
C LEU A 56 5.24 16.65 4.04
N ARG A 57 6.10 17.48 3.41
CA ARG A 57 5.74 18.28 2.23
C ARG A 57 5.50 17.35 1.05
N ASN A 58 4.36 16.66 1.05
CA ASN A 58 3.95 15.68 0.06
C ASN A 58 2.55 16.06 -0.44
N VAL A 59 2.30 15.88 -1.74
CA VAL A 59 1.13 16.42 -2.45
C VAL A 59 -0.05 15.44 -2.49
N ILE A 60 0.18 14.14 -2.29
CA ILE A 60 -0.83 13.08 -2.53
C ILE A 60 -1.41 12.51 -1.23
N HIS A 61 -0.65 12.58 -0.14
CA HIS A 61 -0.98 11.89 1.11
C HIS A 61 -1.61 12.84 2.15
N GLY A 62 -2.26 12.27 3.17
CA GLY A 62 -2.76 13.05 4.30
C GLY A 62 -1.64 13.77 5.06
N PRO A 63 -1.95 14.85 5.82
CA PRO A 63 -0.94 15.65 6.52
C PRO A 63 -0.24 14.90 7.67
N GLU A 64 -0.88 13.85 8.19
CA GLU A 64 -0.36 12.96 9.23
C GLU A 64 -0.16 11.55 8.66
N HIS A 65 1.02 10.98 8.90
CA HIS A 65 1.37 9.62 8.53
C HIS A 65 1.66 8.79 9.77
N VAL A 66 1.19 7.55 9.79
CA VAL A 66 1.56 6.57 10.81
C VAL A 66 2.76 5.78 10.31
N LEU A 67 3.80 5.66 11.14
CA LEU A 67 4.92 4.75 10.86
C LEU A 67 4.50 3.31 11.09
N SER A 68 4.87 2.44 10.16
CA SER A 68 4.56 1.03 10.22
C SER A 68 5.77 0.15 9.87
N ARG A 69 5.65 -1.13 10.21
CA ARG A 69 6.36 -2.19 9.50
C ARG A 69 5.48 -2.69 8.37
N SER A 70 6.08 -3.03 7.24
CA SER A 70 5.37 -3.50 6.06
C SER A 70 5.97 -4.79 5.51
N ASN A 71 5.08 -5.67 5.09
CA ASN A 71 5.36 -6.81 4.24
C ASN A 71 4.61 -6.59 2.93
N ILE A 72 5.30 -6.68 1.79
CA ILE A 72 4.69 -6.58 0.47
C ILE A 72 5.23 -7.70 -0.41
N LYS A 73 4.31 -8.38 -1.05
CA LYS A 73 4.59 -9.34 -2.11
C LYS A 73 3.72 -9.00 -3.31
N VAL A 74 4.33 -8.87 -4.47
CA VAL A 74 3.64 -8.65 -5.72
C VAL A 74 4.26 -9.56 -6.76
N ASP A 75 3.39 -10.20 -7.53
CA ASP A 75 3.76 -11.00 -8.69
C ASP A 75 2.68 -10.82 -9.76
N ASP A 76 2.90 -9.88 -10.67
CA ASP A 76 1.91 -9.57 -11.71
C ASP A 76 2.60 -9.05 -12.98
N GLU A 77 2.24 -9.61 -14.13
CA GLU A 77 2.69 -9.17 -15.47
C GLU A 77 4.20 -8.91 -15.63
N GLY A 78 5.03 -9.75 -14.98
CA GLY A 78 6.49 -9.65 -15.03
C GLY A 78 7.09 -8.62 -14.06
N MET A 79 6.27 -8.02 -13.19
CA MET A 79 6.70 -7.22 -12.04
C MET A 79 6.64 -8.07 -10.77
N THR A 80 7.81 -8.42 -10.24
CA THR A 80 7.92 -9.20 -9.02
C THR A 80 8.65 -8.39 -7.95
N TRP A 81 8.01 -8.24 -6.80
CA TRP A 81 8.58 -7.60 -5.62
C TRP A 81 8.31 -8.45 -4.37
N ASP A 82 9.33 -8.63 -3.54
CA ASP A 82 9.20 -9.27 -2.24
C ASP A 82 10.02 -8.48 -1.22
N TYR A 83 9.33 -7.71 -0.38
CA TYR A 83 9.95 -6.92 0.67
C TYR A 83 9.30 -7.24 2.01
N GLN A 84 10.09 -7.83 2.89
CA GLN A 84 9.67 -8.22 4.23
C GLN A 84 10.31 -7.31 5.29
N ALA A 85 9.55 -7.03 6.35
CA ALA A 85 9.96 -6.28 7.53
C ALA A 85 10.57 -4.90 7.24
N LYS A 86 10.08 -4.21 6.20
CA LYS A 86 10.55 -2.86 5.86
C LYS A 86 9.76 -1.78 6.59
N HIS A 87 10.31 -0.57 6.67
CA HIS A 87 9.56 0.58 7.15
C HIS A 87 8.50 0.98 6.10
N GLY A 88 7.31 1.28 6.60
CA GLY A 88 6.20 1.80 5.80
C GLY A 88 5.61 3.06 6.42
N LEU A 89 4.85 3.78 5.60
CA LEU A 89 4.03 4.91 6.00
C LEU A 89 2.63 4.70 5.44
N TYR A 90 1.61 4.92 6.25
CA TYR A 90 0.24 5.05 5.75
C TYR A 90 -0.42 6.30 6.34
N SER A 91 -1.30 6.92 5.57
CA SER A 91 -2.08 8.07 6.01
C SER A 91 -3.52 7.91 5.53
N LYS A 92 -4.45 8.48 6.29
CA LYS A 92 -5.80 8.70 5.80
C LYS A 92 -5.74 9.94 4.93
N PHE A 93 -6.27 9.86 3.71
CA PHE A 93 -6.43 11.02 2.86
C PHE A 93 -7.86 11.05 2.33
N LYS A 94 -8.34 12.26 2.04
CA LYS A 94 -9.58 12.47 1.32
C LYS A 94 -9.24 13.25 0.07
N TRP A 95 -9.40 12.61 -1.07
CA TRP A 95 -9.37 13.31 -2.35
C TRP A 95 -10.75 13.95 -2.56
N ALA A 96 -10.77 15.27 -2.68
CA ALA A 96 -11.98 16.02 -3.02
C ALA A 96 -11.98 16.48 -4.49
N GLY A 97 -11.10 15.92 -5.33
CA GLY A 97 -10.96 16.37 -6.70
C GLY A 97 -12.27 16.21 -7.48
N SER A 98 -12.80 17.37 -7.85
CA SER A 98 -13.59 17.64 -9.04
C SER A 98 -12.78 17.35 -10.30
#